data_AF-A0A845DZ68-F1
#
_entry.id   AF-A0A845DZ68-F1
#
_cell.length_a   1.000
_cell.length_b   1.000
_cell.length_c   1.000
_cell.angle_alpha   90.00
_cell.angle_beta   90.00
_cell.angle_gamma   90.00
#
_symmetry.space_group_name_H-M   'P 1'
#
loop_
_entity.id
_entity.type
_entity.pdbx_description
1 polymer ?
#
loop_
_entity_poly.entity_id
_entity_poly.type
_entity_poly.pdbx_seq_one_letter_code
_entity_poly.pdbx_strand_id
1 'polypeptide(L)'
;MKELTTNMSLLIVGACILSGAIILSNALTQSSQEAGEQVIVREQPEGPQLLSYLELQDYLGLSDEQIEKVLPKNEGDGVKSQIPYVKIGYEYYFPVKAVDKWLAETEAATFR
;
A
#
# COMPACT_ATOMS: atom_id res chain seq x y z
N MET A 1 27.85 -48.66 25.50
CA MET A 1 26.95 -47.69 26.17
C MET A 1 27.20 -46.23 25.77
N LYS A 2 28.38 -45.83 25.26
CA LYS A 2 28.63 -44.42 24.86
C LYS A 2 27.98 -44.04 23.51
N GLU A 3 28.03 -44.92 22.52
CA GLU A 3 27.46 -44.67 21.18
C GLU A 3 25.93 -44.48 21.18
N LEU A 4 25.22 -45.20 22.05
CA LEU A 4 23.76 -45.09 22.20
C LEU A 4 23.35 -43.72 22.75
N THR A 5 24.11 -43.16 23.69
CA THR A 5 23.82 -41.86 24.31
C THR A 5 24.00 -40.71 23.31
N THR A 6 24.99 -40.80 22.42
CA THR A 6 25.24 -39.80 21.37
C THR A 6 24.11 -39.77 20.33
N ASN A 7 23.64 -40.94 19.90
CA ASN A 7 22.53 -41.00 18.93
C ASN A 7 21.21 -40.50 19.54
N MET A 8 21.00 -40.74 20.84
CA MET A 8 19.79 -40.29 21.54
C MET A 8 19.78 -38.77 21.74
N SER A 9 20.93 -38.14 21.96
CA SER A 9 21.02 -36.68 22.07
C SER A 9 20.78 -35.97 20.73
N LEU A 10 21.22 -36.56 19.61
CA LEU A 10 20.92 -36.07 18.26
C LEU A 10 19.41 -36.03 17.98
N LEU A 11 18.68 -37.08 18.39
CA LEU A 11 17.23 -37.13 18.24
C LEU A 11 16.51 -36.08 19.10
N ILE A 12 16.97 -35.87 20.33
CA ILE A 12 16.39 -34.86 21.25
C ILE A 12 16.63 -33.44 20.71
N VAL A 13 17.84 -33.14 20.22
CA VAL A 13 18.15 -31.83 19.63
C VAL A 13 17.33 -31.59 18.36
N GLY A 14 17.19 -32.60 17.51
CA GLY A 14 16.32 -32.52 16.32
C GLY A 14 14.86 -32.25 16.69
N ALA A 15 14.32 -32.93 17.70
CA ALA A 15 12.96 -32.72 18.18
C ALA A 15 12.77 -31.30 18.76
N CYS A 16 13.75 -30.78 19.50
CA CYS A 16 13.71 -29.41 20.01
C CYS A 16 13.67 -28.38 18.88
N ILE A 17 14.52 -28.51 17.86
CA ILE A 17 14.54 -27.59 16.72
C ILE A 17 13.21 -27.61 15.96
N LEU A 18 12.64 -28.80 15.73
CA LEU A 18 11.33 -28.95 15.08
C LEU A 18 10.20 -28.30 15.88
N SER A 19 10.17 -28.52 17.21
CA SER A 19 9.16 -27.88 18.06
C SER A 19 9.30 -26.36 18.10
N GLY A 20 10.53 -25.84 18.14
CA GLY A 20 10.80 -24.40 18.10
C GLY A 20 10.36 -23.78 16.78
N ALA A 21 10.62 -24.46 15.66
CA ALA A 21 10.20 -24.01 14.34
C ALA A 21 8.66 -23.96 14.20
N ILE A 22 7.93 -24.94 14.75
CA ILE A 22 6.46 -24.95 14.72
C ILE A 22 5.89 -23.79 15.55
N ILE A 23 6.39 -23.60 16.77
CA ILE A 23 5.92 -22.51 17.66
C ILE A 23 6.23 -21.15 17.03
N LEU A 24 7.44 -20.96 16.49
CA LEU A 24 7.84 -19.72 15.84
C LEU A 24 7.04 -19.46 14.56
N SER A 25 6.74 -20.50 13.77
CA SER A 25 5.91 -20.38 12.56
C SER A 25 4.47 -19.96 12.90
N ASN A 26 3.89 -20.54 13.97
CA ASN A 26 2.57 -20.12 14.45
C ASN A 26 2.59 -18.70 15.02
N ALA A 27 3.63 -18.32 15.77
CA ALA A 27 3.76 -16.98 16.32
C ALA A 27 3.94 -15.91 15.22
N LEU A 28 4.74 -16.19 14.19
CA LEU A 28 4.91 -15.28 13.05
C LEU A 28 3.63 -15.18 12.21
N THR A 29 2.92 -16.31 12.02
CA THR A 29 1.63 -16.33 11.31
C THR A 29 0.56 -15.55 12.09
N GLN A 30 0.49 -15.70 13.41
CA GLN A 30 -0.44 -14.96 14.27
C GLN A 30 -0.04 -13.47 14.40
N SER A 31 1.24 -13.16 14.50
CA SER A 31 1.75 -11.77 14.49
C SER A 31 1.45 -11.05 13.17
N SER A 32 1.42 -11.78 12.05
CA SER A 32 1.00 -11.23 10.75
C SER A 32 -0.51 -10.93 10.71
N GLN A 33 -1.29 -11.61 11.56
CA GLN A 33 -2.74 -11.44 11.66
C GLN A 33 -3.14 -10.37 12.70
N GLU A 34 -2.33 -10.15 13.75
CA GLU A 34 -2.59 -9.15 14.79
C GLU A 34 -1.92 -7.79 14.53
N ALA A 35 -0.85 -7.73 13.70
CA ALA A 35 -0.33 -6.46 13.16
C ALA A 35 -1.10 -6.00 11.90
N GLY A 36 -2.02 -6.83 11.42
CA GLY A 36 -2.96 -6.52 10.35
C GLY A 36 -4.32 -6.16 10.96
N GLU A 37 -4.51 -4.89 11.30
CA GLU A 37 -5.84 -4.31 11.13
C GLU A 37 -6.34 -4.73 9.76
N GLN A 38 -7.57 -5.24 9.72
CA GLN A 38 -8.16 -6.02 8.64
C GLN A 38 -8.21 -5.24 7.33
N VAL A 39 -7.08 -5.12 6.63
CA VAL A 39 -7.05 -4.71 5.25
C VAL A 39 -7.47 -5.95 4.48
N ILE A 40 -8.78 -6.08 4.29
CA ILE A 40 -9.35 -6.91 3.23
C ILE A 40 -8.56 -6.55 1.98
N VAL A 41 -7.62 -7.41 1.57
CA VAL A 41 -6.99 -7.32 0.25
C VAL A 41 -8.07 -7.70 -0.75
N ARG A 42 -8.99 -6.76 -0.99
CA ARG A 42 -9.74 -6.72 -2.24
C ARG A 42 -8.68 -6.68 -3.32
N GLU A 43 -8.76 -7.63 -4.24
CA GLU A 43 -7.91 -7.74 -5.43
C GLU A 43 -7.45 -6.34 -5.85
N GLN A 44 -6.15 -6.12 -5.72
CA GLN A 44 -5.54 -4.88 -6.14
C GLN A 44 -5.77 -4.81 -7.65
N PRO A 45 -6.46 -3.78 -8.17
CA PRO A 45 -6.62 -3.66 -9.61
C PRO A 45 -5.21 -3.63 -10.22
N GLU A 46 -4.99 -4.40 -11.29
CA GLU A 46 -3.68 -4.60 -11.96
C GLU A 46 -3.16 -3.33 -12.67
N GLY A 47 -3.53 -2.14 -12.20
CA GLY A 47 -3.13 -0.85 -12.73
C GLY A 47 -2.21 -0.08 -11.77
N PRO A 48 -1.39 0.85 -12.30
CA PRO A 48 -0.60 1.74 -11.47
C PRO A 48 -1.50 2.47 -10.48
N GLN A 49 -1.23 2.30 -9.18
CA GLN A 49 -2.01 2.95 -8.12
C GLN A 49 -1.72 4.44 -7.99
N LEU A 50 -0.61 4.89 -8.57
CA LEU A 50 -0.12 6.26 -8.50
C LEU A 50 0.13 6.72 -9.94
N LEU A 51 -0.59 7.76 -10.35
CA LEU A 51 -0.41 8.41 -11.64
C LEU A 51 0.60 9.54 -11.51
N SER A 52 1.53 9.63 -12.45
CA SER A 52 2.33 10.83 -12.69
C SER A 52 1.49 11.95 -13.33
N TYR A 53 2.07 13.13 -13.52
CA TYR A 53 1.39 14.26 -14.18
C TYR A 53 0.82 13.89 -15.57
N LEU A 54 1.64 13.26 -16.42
CA LEU A 54 1.23 12.89 -17.78
C LEU A 54 0.15 11.81 -17.77
N GLU A 55 0.27 10.85 -16.85
CA GLU A 55 -0.74 9.79 -16.71
C GLU A 55 -2.06 10.34 -16.17
N LEU A 56 -2.02 11.30 -15.24
CA LEU A 56 -3.21 11.97 -14.76
C LEU A 56 -3.91 12.77 -15.87
N GLN A 57 -3.13 13.42 -16.73
CA GLN A 57 -3.63 14.17 -17.88
C GLN A 57 -4.40 13.27 -18.84
N ASP A 58 -3.80 12.14 -19.21
CA ASP A 58 -4.41 11.14 -20.07
C ASP A 58 -5.65 10.53 -19.40
N TYR A 59 -5.54 10.21 -18.11
CA TYR A 59 -6.63 9.64 -17.31
C TYR A 59 -7.86 10.55 -17.22
N LEU A 60 -7.66 11.85 -17.02
CA LEU A 60 -8.75 12.83 -16.93
C LEU A 60 -9.21 13.34 -18.31
N GLY A 61 -8.48 13.02 -19.39
CA GLY A 61 -8.76 13.53 -20.73
C GLY A 61 -8.67 15.05 -20.85
N LEU A 62 -7.81 15.69 -20.04
CA LEU A 62 -7.69 17.15 -19.96
C LEU A 62 -6.55 17.68 -20.82
N SER A 63 -6.72 18.88 -21.39
CA SER A 63 -5.62 19.60 -22.04
C SER A 63 -4.66 20.22 -21.02
N ASP A 64 -3.43 20.55 -21.43
CA ASP A 64 -2.38 21.13 -20.57
C ASP A 64 -2.88 22.34 -19.75
N GLU A 65 -3.65 23.21 -20.40
CA GLU A 65 -4.22 24.42 -19.81
C GLU A 65 -5.28 24.14 -18.72
N GLN A 66 -5.96 23.00 -18.84
CA GLN A 66 -7.01 22.60 -17.91
C GLN A 66 -6.44 21.85 -16.71
N ILE A 67 -5.45 20.98 -16.93
CA ILE A 67 -4.81 20.25 -15.83
C ILE A 67 -4.04 21.19 -14.89
N GLU A 68 -3.42 22.26 -15.41
CA GLU A 68 -2.79 23.27 -14.56
C GLU A 68 -3.75 23.96 -13.57
N LYS A 69 -5.06 23.97 -13.83
CA LYS A 69 -6.05 24.58 -12.91
C LYS A 69 -6.37 23.68 -11.72
N VAL A 70 -6.25 22.38 -11.88
CA VAL A 70 -6.57 21.38 -10.85
C VAL A 70 -5.35 20.91 -10.07
N LEU A 71 -4.15 21.09 -10.64
CA LEU A 71 -2.90 20.71 -10.00
C LEU A 71 -2.62 21.44 -8.68
N PRO A 72 -1.85 20.82 -7.77
CA PRO A 72 -1.33 21.49 -6.57
C PRO A 72 -0.49 22.71 -6.96
N LYS A 73 -0.97 23.91 -6.60
CA LYS A 73 -0.21 25.15 -6.80
C LYS A 73 0.27 25.67 -5.45
N ASN A 74 1.54 26.10 -5.42
CA ASN A 74 2.10 26.82 -4.28
C ASN A 74 1.58 28.26 -4.32
N GLU A 75 0.47 28.52 -3.65
CA GLU A 75 0.01 29.89 -3.39
C GLU A 75 0.51 30.30 -2.02
N GLY A 76 1.74 30.85 -1.93
CA GLY A 76 2.26 31.73 -0.85
C GLY A 76 2.27 31.24 0.61
N ASP A 77 1.17 30.66 1.09
CA ASP A 77 0.85 30.27 2.47
C ASP A 77 0.37 28.80 2.57
N GLY A 78 0.53 28.02 1.49
CA GLY A 78 0.24 26.59 1.47
C GLY A 78 0.13 26.01 0.05
N VAL A 79 0.27 24.69 -0.05
CA VAL A 79 -0.09 23.97 -1.29
C VAL A 79 -1.61 23.84 -1.30
N LYS A 80 -2.29 24.67 -2.08
CA LYS A 80 -3.71 24.45 -2.37
C LYS A 80 -3.80 23.49 -3.53
N SER A 81 -4.39 22.33 -3.30
CA SER A 81 -4.72 21.38 -4.34
C SER A 81 -6.19 21.03 -4.27
N GLN A 82 -6.85 21.07 -5.43
CA GLN A 82 -8.23 20.64 -5.56
C GLN A 82 -8.30 19.12 -5.71
N ILE A 83 -7.26 18.51 -6.29
CA ILE A 83 -7.18 17.09 -6.54
C ILE A 83 -6.37 16.38 -5.43
N PRO A 84 -6.74 15.16 -5.02
CA PRO A 84 -5.95 14.39 -4.08
C PRO A 84 -4.56 14.05 -4.64
N TYR A 85 -3.51 14.34 -3.88
CA TYR A 85 -2.13 14.10 -4.29
C TYR A 85 -1.30 13.55 -3.13
N VAL A 86 -0.21 12.87 -3.49
CA VAL A 86 0.84 12.41 -2.60
C VAL A 86 2.16 12.91 -3.13
N LYS A 87 3.00 13.48 -2.24
CA LYS A 87 4.36 13.90 -2.61
C LYS A 87 5.34 12.81 -2.21
N ILE A 88 6.09 12.28 -3.18
CA ILE A 88 7.14 11.28 -2.95
C ILE A 88 8.45 11.91 -3.41
N GLY A 89 9.33 12.22 -2.47
CA GLY A 89 10.55 12.99 -2.74
C GLY A 89 10.23 14.40 -3.25
N TYR A 90 10.57 14.67 -4.51
CA TYR A 90 10.34 15.96 -5.18
C TYR A 90 9.19 15.94 -6.20
N GLU A 91 8.58 14.78 -6.42
CA GLU A 91 7.53 14.60 -7.43
C GLU A 91 6.16 14.42 -6.77
N TYR A 92 5.14 14.84 -7.51
CA TYR A 92 3.74 14.69 -7.14
C TYR A 92 3.12 13.53 -7.90
N TYR A 93 2.46 12.66 -7.14
CA TYR A 93 1.75 11.49 -7.64
C TYR A 93 0.29 11.56 -7.23
N PHE A 94 -0.58 10.99 -8.06
CA PHE A 94 -2.03 11.09 -7.91
C PHE A 94 -2.62 9.69 -7.76
N PRO A 95 -3.11 9.32 -6.56
CA PRO A 95 -3.66 7.99 -6.36
C PRO A 95 -4.99 7.81 -7.10
N VAL A 96 -5.08 6.82 -8.01
CA VAL A 96 -6.25 6.60 -8.87
C VAL A 96 -7.56 6.55 -8.06
N LYS A 97 -7.58 5.74 -7.00
CA LYS A 97 -8.77 5.59 -6.13
C LYS A 97 -9.22 6.90 -5.48
N ALA A 98 -8.27 7.78 -5.16
CA ALA A 98 -8.58 9.06 -4.55
C ALA A 98 -9.08 10.05 -5.61
N VAL A 99 -8.49 10.04 -6.80
CA VAL A 99 -8.94 10.81 -7.96
C VAL A 99 -10.36 10.41 -8.37
N ASP A 100 -10.67 9.12 -8.43
CA ASP A 100 -12.01 8.61 -8.75
C ASP A 100 -13.05 9.06 -7.74
N LYS A 101 -12.71 8.97 -6.45
CA LYS A 101 -13.60 9.43 -5.39
C LYS A 101 -13.85 10.94 -5.49
N TRP A 102 -12.80 11.72 -5.76
CA TRP A 102 -12.91 13.15 -5.97
C TRP A 102 -13.76 13.51 -7.19
N LEU A 103 -13.61 12.79 -8.31
CA LEU A 103 -14.45 12.93 -9.50
C LEU A 103 -15.93 12.69 -9.15
N ALA A 104 -16.23 11.57 -8.49
CA ALA A 104 -17.59 11.23 -8.10
C ALA A 104 -18.23 12.26 -7.16
N GLU A 105 -17.46 12.81 -6.22
CA GLU A 105 -17.92 13.87 -5.31
C GLU A 105 -18.14 15.20 -6.04
N THR A 106 -17.27 15.53 -6.99
CA THR A 106 -17.35 16.79 -7.77
C THR A 106 -18.52 16.76 -8.76
N GLU A 107 -18.75 15.63 -9.44
CA GLU A 107 -19.93 15.43 -10.29
C GLU A 107 -21.22 15.52 -9.46
N ALA A 108 -21.27 14.82 -8.33
CA ALA A 108 -22.44 14.86 -7.45
C ALA A 108 -22.75 16.27 -6.88
N ALA A 109 -21.73 17.10 -6.70
CA ALA A 109 -21.89 18.50 -6.29
C ALA A 109 -22.31 19.43 -7.44
N THR A 110 -21.90 19.12 -8.67
CA THR A 110 -22.16 19.95 -9.86
C THR A 110 -23.58 19.79 -10.40
N PHE A 111 -24.19 18.61 -10.24
CA PHE A 111 -25.55 18.31 -10.72
C PHE A 111 -26.64 18.39 -9.63
N ARG A 112 -26.39 19.14 -8.56
CA ARG A 112 -27.36 19.39 -7.49
C ARG A 112 -28.06 20.74 -7.60
#